data_AF-A0A9X6GIZ0-F1
#
_entry.id   AF-A0A9X6GIZ0-F1
#
_cell.length_a   1.000
_cell.length_b   1.000
_cell.length_c   1.000
_cell.angle_alpha   90.00
_cell.angle_beta   90.00
_cell.angle_gamma   90.00
#
_symmetry.space_group_name_H-M   'P 1'
#
loop_
_entity.id
_entity.type
_entity.pdbx_description
1 polymer ?
#
loop_
_entity_poly.entity_id
_entity_poly.type
_entity_poly.pdbx_seq_one_letter_code
_entity_poly.pdbx_strand_id
1 'polypeptide(L)'
;MYLSVRSLALAVAACAAAGAASAQEFTGDTKLACEAILCLSTGQRPDECAPSIRKYFSISARKVSDTIKKRKSFLQLCPDSESDDKMKSLVDSIANGAGRCDAATLNASMTAYQGYGNARYVRNSAPSYCSAYGGNENVDQTNSTVARYVGEPGKGGHWVDPDQYDAALAEYNKRQASGNSSGGDNGWDSDGSNWQQMQR
;
A
#
# COMPACT_ATOMS: atom_id res chain seq x y z
N MET A 1 -57.26 29.79 -46.64
CA MET A 1 -57.57 29.04 -45.40
C MET A 1 -56.26 28.49 -44.86
N TYR A 2 -56.01 28.77 -43.59
CA TYR A 2 -54.91 28.34 -42.72
C TYR A 2 -54.75 26.79 -42.77
N LEU A 3 -53.58 26.16 -42.58
CA LEU A 3 -52.81 26.13 -41.33
C LEU A 3 -51.30 25.94 -41.55
N SER A 4 -50.58 26.56 -40.62
CA SER A 4 -49.15 26.54 -40.36
C SER A 4 -48.78 25.32 -39.50
N VAL A 5 -47.68 24.63 -39.79
CA VAL A 5 -47.05 23.69 -38.84
C VAL A 5 -45.65 24.22 -38.54
N ARG A 6 -45.52 24.85 -37.38
CA ARG A 6 -44.24 25.29 -36.82
C ARG A 6 -43.59 24.12 -36.09
N SER A 7 -42.54 23.56 -36.65
CA SER A 7 -41.66 22.65 -35.91
C SER A 7 -40.84 23.45 -34.90
N LEU A 8 -41.21 23.36 -33.61
CA LEU A 8 -40.32 23.77 -32.52
C LEU A 8 -39.20 22.73 -32.41
N ALA A 9 -37.99 23.10 -32.83
CA ALA A 9 -36.79 22.39 -32.43
C ALA A 9 -36.46 22.78 -30.98
N LEU A 10 -36.70 21.87 -30.03
CA LEU A 10 -36.23 22.00 -28.65
C LEU A 10 -34.73 21.73 -28.64
N ALA A 11 -33.91 22.78 -28.60
CA ALA A 11 -32.48 22.65 -28.31
C ALA A 11 -32.33 22.39 -26.80
N VAL A 12 -32.09 21.12 -26.43
CA VAL A 12 -31.69 20.75 -25.07
C VAL A 12 -30.24 21.20 -24.89
N ALA A 13 -30.04 22.38 -24.31
CA ALA A 13 -28.75 22.81 -23.82
C ALA A 13 -28.42 22.01 -22.55
N ALA A 14 -27.68 20.90 -22.72
CA ALA A 14 -27.06 20.20 -21.61
C ALA A 14 -25.92 21.07 -21.05
N CYS A 15 -26.20 21.86 -20.02
CA CYS A 15 -25.16 22.42 -19.17
C CYS A 15 -24.48 21.27 -18.42
N ALA A 16 -23.38 20.78 -18.97
CA ALA A 16 -22.42 20.01 -18.20
C ALA A 16 -21.78 20.96 -17.18
N ALA A 17 -22.35 21.02 -15.98
CA ALA A 17 -21.62 21.51 -14.82
C ALA A 17 -20.52 20.48 -14.54
N ALA A 18 -19.36 20.66 -15.18
CA ALA A 18 -18.12 20.08 -14.69
C ALA A 18 -17.97 20.61 -13.26
N GLY A 19 -18.21 19.74 -12.28
CA GLY A 19 -17.88 20.04 -10.90
C GLY A 19 -16.40 20.35 -10.86
N ALA A 20 -16.07 21.63 -10.71
CA ALA A 20 -14.74 22.03 -10.30
C ALA A 20 -14.54 21.39 -8.92
N ALA A 21 -13.84 20.25 -8.88
CA ALA A 21 -13.19 19.81 -7.67
C ALA A 21 -12.39 21.01 -7.19
N SER A 22 -12.80 21.59 -6.07
CA SER A 22 -12.12 22.73 -5.48
C SER A 22 -10.72 22.25 -5.10
N ALA A 23 -9.76 22.49 -5.99
CA ALA A 23 -8.36 22.43 -5.63
C ALA A 23 -8.13 23.57 -4.65
N GLN A 24 -8.45 23.34 -3.38
CA GLN A 24 -7.88 24.13 -2.30
C GLN A 24 -6.37 24.06 -2.55
N GLU A 25 -5.77 25.17 -2.96
CA GLU A 25 -4.34 25.22 -3.24
C GLU A 25 -3.60 25.14 -1.91
N PHE A 26 -3.40 23.92 -1.44
CA PHE A 26 -2.57 23.65 -0.28
C PHE A 26 -1.12 23.96 -0.67
N THR A 27 -0.41 24.69 0.18
CA THR A 27 1.00 25.04 -0.02
C THR A 27 1.87 24.38 1.04
N GLY A 28 3.15 24.15 0.71
CA GLY A 28 4.14 23.61 1.65
C GLY A 28 3.80 22.23 2.21
N ASP A 29 4.06 22.03 3.51
CA ASP A 29 3.90 20.73 4.18
C ASP A 29 2.43 20.27 4.26
N THR A 30 1.47 21.20 4.28
CA THR A 30 0.03 20.86 4.25
C THR A 30 -0.34 20.16 2.94
N LYS A 31 0.18 20.63 1.81
CA LYS A 31 0.00 19.97 0.51
C LYS A 31 0.53 18.54 0.54
N LEU A 32 1.78 18.41 0.98
CA LEU A 32 2.46 17.11 1.03
C LEU A 32 1.76 16.14 1.99
N ALA A 33 1.17 16.64 3.08
CA ALA A 33 0.40 15.82 4.01
C ALA A 33 -0.87 15.25 3.36
N CYS A 34 -1.67 16.09 2.70
CA CYS A 34 -2.89 15.64 2.02
C CYS A 34 -2.57 14.66 0.88
N GLU A 35 -1.55 14.96 0.07
CA GLU A 35 -1.09 14.06 -0.98
C GLU A 35 -0.53 12.76 -0.41
N ALA A 36 0.20 12.79 0.71
CA ALA A 36 0.69 11.57 1.35
C ALA A 36 -0.45 10.68 1.83
N ILE A 37 -1.54 11.24 2.37
CA ILE A 37 -2.74 10.46 2.73
C ILE A 37 -3.26 9.72 1.50
N LEU A 38 -3.51 10.45 0.40
CA LEU A 38 -4.04 9.85 -0.83
C LEU A 38 -3.10 8.79 -1.42
N CYS A 39 -1.81 9.12 -1.54
CA CYS A 39 -0.81 8.23 -2.14
C CYS A 39 -0.48 7.01 -1.28
N LEU A 40 -0.64 7.09 0.04
CA LEU A 40 -0.48 5.94 0.94
C LEU A 40 -1.79 5.17 1.11
N SER A 41 -2.92 5.71 0.66
CA SER A 41 -4.17 4.95 0.54
C SER A 41 -4.18 4.03 -0.68
N THR A 42 -3.29 4.21 -1.66
CA THR A 42 -3.22 3.39 -2.87
C THR A 42 -1.95 2.55 -2.92
N GLY A 43 -2.04 1.30 -3.39
CA GLY A 43 -0.83 0.48 -3.65
C GLY A 43 -0.05 0.93 -4.88
N GLN A 44 -0.69 1.70 -5.77
CA GLN A 44 -0.01 2.35 -6.89
C GLN A 44 0.67 3.64 -6.45
N ARG A 45 1.93 3.82 -6.82
CA ARG A 45 2.74 5.01 -6.49
C ARG A 45 3.28 5.64 -7.77
N PRO A 46 2.50 6.51 -8.43
CA PRO A 46 3.00 7.28 -9.56
C PRO A 46 4.09 8.26 -9.11
N ASP A 47 4.88 8.77 -10.06
CA ASP A 47 5.98 9.70 -9.76
C ASP A 47 5.49 10.99 -9.07
N GLU A 48 4.25 11.40 -9.33
CA GLU A 48 3.61 12.54 -8.66
C GLU A 48 3.49 12.37 -7.14
N CYS A 49 3.42 11.12 -6.65
CA CYS A 49 3.41 10.82 -5.22
C CYS A 49 4.79 10.92 -4.57
N ALA A 50 5.87 10.93 -5.36
CA ALA A 50 7.23 10.83 -4.83
C ALA A 50 7.60 11.96 -3.83
N PRO A 51 7.25 13.25 -4.05
CA PRO A 51 7.57 14.31 -3.09
C PRO A 51 6.93 14.07 -1.72
N SER A 52 5.64 13.72 -1.72
CA SER A 52 4.81 13.56 -0.52
C SER A 52 5.17 12.29 0.25
N ILE A 53 5.39 11.19 -0.47
CA ILE A 53 5.89 9.93 0.08
C ILE A 53 7.30 10.11 0.67
N ARG A 54 8.22 10.78 -0.03
CA ARG A 54 9.57 11.05 0.47
C ARG A 54 9.55 11.91 1.73
N LYS A 55 8.71 12.94 1.76
CA LYS A 55 8.52 13.76 2.97
C LYS A 55 8.02 12.89 4.12
N TYR A 56 6.98 12.10 3.92
CA TYR A 56 6.44 11.19 4.94
C TYR A 56 7.51 10.22 5.49
N PHE A 57 8.26 9.57 4.61
CA PHE A 57 9.28 8.60 5.04
C PHE A 57 10.56 9.23 5.60
N SER A 58 10.85 10.50 5.27
CA SER A 58 11.94 11.26 5.91
C SER A 58 11.70 11.51 7.41
N ILE A 59 10.43 11.48 7.83
CA ILE A 59 10.05 11.62 9.24
C ILE A 59 10.35 10.32 9.96
N SER A 60 11.39 10.37 10.79
CA SER A 60 11.84 9.25 11.60
C SER A 60 12.27 9.71 13.00
N ALA A 61 12.32 8.76 13.92
CA ALA A 61 12.79 8.92 15.28
C ALA A 61 13.46 7.62 15.74
N ARG A 62 14.20 7.69 16.86
CA ARG A 62 14.88 6.52 17.44
C ARG A 62 13.93 5.40 17.84
N LYS A 63 12.71 5.74 18.27
CA LYS A 63 11.67 4.78 18.66
C LYS A 63 10.58 4.74 17.61
N VAL A 64 10.12 3.53 17.27
CA VAL A 64 9.01 3.31 16.32
C VAL A 64 7.76 4.05 16.76
N SER A 65 7.43 4.03 18.06
CA SER A 65 6.29 4.78 18.61
C SER A 65 6.37 6.28 18.33
N ASP A 66 7.57 6.87 18.40
CA ASP A 66 7.78 8.29 18.19
C ASP A 66 7.75 8.62 16.68
N THR A 67 8.25 7.72 15.84
CA THR A 67 8.10 7.80 14.38
C THR A 67 6.62 7.80 13.98
N ILE A 68 5.82 6.88 14.53
CA ILE A 68 4.37 6.80 14.26
C ILE A 68 3.68 8.10 14.69
N LYS A 69 3.96 8.61 15.90
CA LYS A 69 3.38 9.87 16.38
C LYS A 69 3.73 11.04 15.46
N LYS A 70 5.01 11.19 15.07
CA LYS A 70 5.44 12.28 14.18
C LYS A 70 4.83 12.16 12.78
N ARG A 71 4.75 10.95 12.23
CA ARG A 71 4.09 10.69 10.94
C ARG A 71 2.60 11.02 11.01
N LYS A 72 1.91 10.62 12.09
CA LYS A 72 0.52 11.02 12.35
C LYS A 72 0.37 12.55 12.39
N SER A 73 1.22 13.24 13.16
CA SER A 73 1.19 14.71 13.26
C SER A 73 1.44 15.40 11.92
N PHE A 74 2.29 14.82 11.06
CA PHE A 74 2.47 15.33 9.70
C PHE A 74 1.21 15.14 8.85
N LEU A 75 0.59 13.96 8.86
CA LEU A 75 -0.67 13.73 8.15
C LEU A 75 -1.79 14.65 8.65
N GLN A 76 -1.80 14.97 9.95
CA GLN A 76 -2.75 15.91 10.57
C GLN A 76 -2.58 17.36 10.11
N LEU A 77 -1.53 17.70 9.37
CA LEU A 77 -1.43 19.01 8.71
C LEU A 77 -2.44 19.16 7.57
N CYS A 78 -2.99 18.04 7.07
CA CYS A 78 -4.07 18.07 6.10
C CYS A 78 -5.41 18.38 6.79
N PRO A 79 -6.15 19.44 6.42
CA PRO A 79 -7.40 19.80 7.09
C PRO A 79 -8.45 18.68 7.11
N ASP A 80 -8.50 17.86 6.06
CA ASP A 80 -9.47 16.77 5.94
C ASP A 80 -9.13 15.53 6.79
N SER A 81 -7.91 15.47 7.33
CA SER A 81 -7.42 14.35 8.14
C SER A 81 -8.23 14.11 9.42
N GLU A 82 -8.92 15.14 9.91
CA GLU A 82 -9.73 15.08 11.13
C GLU A 82 -11.22 15.36 10.88
N SER A 83 -11.64 15.40 9.61
CA SER A 83 -13.02 15.72 9.20
C SER A 83 -14.07 14.79 9.80
N ASP A 84 -13.77 13.49 9.89
CA ASP A 84 -14.62 12.49 10.53
C ASP A 84 -13.80 11.32 11.13
N ASP A 85 -14.49 10.38 11.77
CA ASP A 85 -13.85 9.23 12.41
C ASP A 85 -13.21 8.26 11.40
N LYS A 86 -13.69 8.23 10.15
CA LYS A 86 -13.13 7.40 9.09
C LYS A 86 -11.78 7.93 8.64
N MET A 87 -11.68 9.24 8.42
CA MET A 87 -10.43 9.90 8.07
C MET A 87 -9.41 9.83 9.20
N LYS A 88 -9.84 10.00 10.46
CA LYS A 88 -8.95 9.78 11.62
C LYS A 88 -8.44 8.34 11.68
N SER A 89 -9.33 7.37 11.45
CA SER A 89 -8.98 5.95 11.39
C SER A 89 -7.99 5.66 10.26
N LEU A 90 -8.19 6.23 9.07
CA LEU A 90 -7.25 6.13 7.96
C LEU A 90 -5.87 6.69 8.32
N VAL A 91 -5.83 7.90 8.88
CA VAL A 91 -4.57 8.55 9.30
C VAL A 91 -3.83 7.70 10.33
N ASP A 92 -4.55 7.11 11.28
CA ASP A 92 -3.98 6.17 12.25
C ASP A 92 -3.47 4.89 11.58
N SER A 93 -4.24 4.31 10.67
CA SER A 93 -3.85 3.12 9.89
C SER A 93 -2.60 3.38 9.06
N ILE A 94 -2.53 4.50 8.33
CA ILE A 94 -1.35 4.89 7.55
C ILE A 94 -0.15 5.09 8.47
N ALA A 95 -0.30 5.85 9.56
CA ALA A 95 0.79 6.11 10.51
C ALA A 95 1.38 4.82 11.12
N ASN A 96 0.54 3.82 11.37
CA ASN A 96 0.96 2.53 11.92
C ASN A 96 1.49 1.55 10.86
N GLY A 97 0.97 1.59 9.64
CA GLY A 97 1.22 0.56 8.62
C GLY A 97 2.22 0.94 7.53
N ALA A 98 2.23 2.20 7.08
CA ALA A 98 3.01 2.61 5.90
C ALA A 98 4.53 2.44 6.13
N GLY A 99 5.16 1.67 5.23
CA GLY A 99 6.58 1.28 5.30
C GLY A 99 6.92 0.26 6.40
N ARG A 100 5.90 -0.43 6.92
CA ARG A 100 6.05 -1.56 7.86
C ARG A 100 5.36 -2.84 7.38
N CYS A 101 4.58 -2.72 6.32
CA CYS A 101 3.73 -3.76 5.76
C CYS A 101 4.08 -4.09 4.31
N ASP A 102 5.21 -3.58 3.81
CA ASP A 102 5.84 -4.00 2.56
C ASP A 102 6.56 -5.36 2.72
N ALA A 103 6.83 -6.01 1.60
CA ALA A 103 7.42 -7.34 1.58
C ALA A 103 8.77 -7.39 2.27
N ALA A 104 9.67 -6.43 2.00
CA ALA A 104 11.00 -6.40 2.58
C ALA A 104 10.95 -6.36 4.11
N THR A 105 10.13 -5.46 4.66
CA THR A 105 9.99 -5.30 6.11
C THR A 105 9.35 -6.52 6.77
N LEU A 106 8.30 -7.10 6.15
CA LEU A 106 7.65 -8.28 6.71
C LEU A 106 8.56 -9.51 6.66
N ASN A 107 9.29 -9.74 5.59
CA ASN A 107 10.22 -10.87 5.52
C ASN A 107 11.36 -10.77 6.54
N ALA A 108 11.88 -9.56 6.76
CA ALA A 108 12.90 -9.32 7.78
C ALA A 108 12.36 -9.51 9.21
N SER A 109 11.19 -8.93 9.51
CA SER A 109 10.64 -8.89 10.86
C SER A 109 9.85 -10.15 11.28
N MET A 110 9.32 -10.90 10.31
CA MET A 110 8.48 -12.08 10.57
C MET A 110 9.25 -13.40 10.48
N THR A 111 10.57 -13.34 10.52
CA THR A 111 11.40 -14.54 10.58
C THR A 111 11.21 -15.28 11.92
N ALA A 112 11.04 -16.60 11.86
CA ALA A 112 11.14 -17.52 12.99
C ALA A 112 12.07 -18.71 12.70
N TYR A 113 12.38 -19.46 13.76
CA TYR A 113 13.16 -20.70 13.68
C TYR A 113 12.27 -21.91 13.97
N GLN A 114 12.47 -22.98 13.21
CA GLN A 114 11.76 -24.24 13.37
C GLN A 114 12.64 -25.24 14.16
N GLY A 115 12.33 -25.42 15.45
CA GLY A 115 12.88 -26.50 16.28
C GLY A 115 14.41 -26.50 16.45
N TYR A 116 14.96 -27.68 16.79
CA TYR A 116 16.37 -27.91 17.10
C TYR A 116 17.32 -27.86 15.89
N GLY A 117 16.80 -27.67 14.67
CA GLY A 117 17.57 -27.68 13.41
C GLY A 117 17.90 -26.31 12.83
N ASN A 118 17.56 -25.20 13.50
CA ASN A 118 17.77 -23.83 13.04
C ASN A 118 17.22 -23.51 11.62
N ALA A 119 16.26 -24.29 11.12
CA ALA A 119 15.62 -23.97 9.85
C ALA A 119 14.83 -22.65 10.00
N ARG A 120 15.24 -21.63 9.24
CA ARG A 120 14.66 -20.29 9.27
C ARG A 120 13.47 -20.24 8.31
N TYR A 121 12.33 -19.74 8.78
CA TYR A 121 11.15 -19.54 7.95
C TYR A 121 10.51 -18.18 8.21
N VAL A 122 9.70 -17.69 7.28
CA VAL A 122 8.93 -16.46 7.46
C VAL A 122 7.50 -16.81 7.84
N ARG A 123 6.99 -16.26 8.94
CA ARG A 123 5.58 -16.46 9.36
C ARG A 123 4.62 -15.83 8.35
N ASN A 124 3.50 -16.50 8.11
CA ASN A 124 2.45 -16.07 7.18
C ASN A 124 1.30 -15.28 7.82
N SER A 125 1.37 -14.99 9.12
CA SER A 125 0.35 -14.22 9.83
C SER A 125 0.75 -12.74 9.86
N ALA A 126 0.09 -11.90 9.08
CA ALA A 126 0.33 -10.46 9.10
C ALA A 126 0.11 -9.89 10.51
N PRO A 127 0.97 -8.98 11.01
CA PRO A 127 0.71 -8.25 12.24
C PRO A 127 -0.62 -7.48 12.15
N SER A 128 -1.31 -7.32 13.29
CA SER A 128 -2.64 -6.68 13.34
C SER A 128 -2.66 -5.27 12.74
N TYR A 129 -1.59 -4.50 12.90
CA TYR A 129 -1.48 -3.16 12.31
C TYR A 129 -1.43 -3.17 10.78
N CYS A 130 -0.91 -4.24 10.16
CA CYS A 130 -0.95 -4.40 8.71
C CYS A 130 -2.34 -4.76 8.22
N SER A 131 -3.05 -5.64 8.94
CA SER A 131 -4.46 -5.93 8.62
C SER A 131 -5.35 -4.71 8.77
N ALA A 132 -5.13 -3.89 9.82
CA ALA A 132 -5.86 -2.65 10.03
C ALA A 132 -5.57 -1.58 8.96
N TYR A 133 -4.35 -1.58 8.42
CA TYR A 133 -3.99 -0.67 7.34
C TYR A 133 -4.55 -1.14 6.00
N GLY A 134 -4.25 -2.37 5.58
CA GLY A 134 -4.71 -2.90 4.30
C GLY A 134 -6.22 -3.05 4.23
N GLY A 135 -6.90 -3.33 5.35
CA GLY A 135 -8.35 -3.47 5.41
C GLY A 135 -9.13 -2.20 5.77
N ASN A 136 -8.46 -1.04 5.83
CA ASN A 136 -9.14 0.23 6.07
C ASN A 136 -10.06 0.56 4.87
N GLU A 137 -11.27 1.07 5.14
CA GLU A 137 -12.27 1.31 4.10
C GLU A 137 -11.85 2.38 3.07
N ASN A 138 -10.93 3.28 3.43
CA ASN A 138 -10.42 4.34 2.57
C ASN A 138 -9.10 3.96 1.87
N VAL A 139 -8.64 2.72 2.03
CA VAL A 139 -7.50 2.16 1.32
C VAL A 139 -7.98 1.39 0.09
N ASP A 140 -7.27 1.54 -1.03
CA ASP A 140 -7.52 0.80 -2.25
C ASP A 140 -7.36 -0.70 -2.02
N GLN A 141 -8.49 -1.40 -2.08
CA GLN A 141 -8.57 -2.85 -1.94
C GLN A 141 -8.20 -3.58 -3.23
N THR A 142 -8.20 -2.89 -4.38
CA THR A 142 -7.91 -3.46 -5.70
C THR A 142 -6.40 -3.61 -5.88
N ASN A 143 -5.66 -2.52 -5.65
CA ASN A 143 -4.21 -2.52 -5.66
C ASN A 143 -3.72 -2.40 -4.21
N SER A 144 -3.88 -3.48 -3.44
CA SER A 144 -3.58 -3.52 -2.00
C SER A 144 -2.33 -2.72 -1.60
N THR A 145 -2.35 -2.07 -0.44
CA THR A 145 -1.21 -1.33 0.11
C THR A 145 -0.26 -2.18 0.97
N VAL A 146 -0.63 -3.44 1.19
CA VAL A 146 0.06 -4.35 2.11
C VAL A 146 0.50 -5.60 1.35
N ALA A 147 1.73 -6.04 1.58
CA ALA A 147 2.28 -7.22 0.98
C ALA A 147 1.44 -8.48 1.28
N ARG A 148 1.47 -9.42 0.34
CA ARG A 148 0.71 -10.66 0.39
C ARG A 148 1.66 -11.84 0.59
N TYR A 149 1.25 -12.84 1.36
CA TYR A 149 2.07 -14.01 1.60
C TYR A 149 1.89 -15.05 0.49
N VAL A 150 3.01 -15.54 -0.07
CA VAL A 150 3.04 -16.61 -1.06
C VAL A 150 3.62 -17.89 -0.46
N GLY A 151 2.98 -19.03 -0.73
CA GLY A 151 3.47 -20.35 -0.37
C GLY A 151 3.24 -20.76 1.08
N GLU A 152 3.99 -21.78 1.53
CA GLU A 152 3.96 -22.30 2.90
C GLU A 152 5.24 -21.93 3.66
N PRO A 153 5.17 -21.47 4.93
CA PRO A 153 6.33 -21.07 5.72
C PRO A 153 7.52 -22.05 5.71
N GLY A 154 7.27 -23.33 5.95
CA GLY A 154 8.31 -24.36 5.96
C GLY A 154 8.79 -24.82 4.58
N LYS A 155 8.30 -24.21 3.50
CA LYS A 155 8.62 -24.58 2.11
C LYS A 155 9.02 -23.36 1.27
N GLY A 156 9.70 -22.39 1.89
CA GLY A 156 10.18 -21.18 1.21
C GLY A 156 9.09 -20.13 0.95
N GLY A 157 8.00 -20.17 1.73
CA GLY A 157 6.99 -19.11 1.73
C GLY A 157 7.54 -17.79 2.24
N HIS A 158 7.04 -16.69 1.69
CA HIS A 158 7.51 -15.33 1.98
C HIS A 158 6.45 -14.29 1.63
N TRP A 159 6.62 -13.06 2.10
CA TRP A 159 5.81 -11.91 1.71
C TRP A 159 6.30 -11.34 0.38
N VAL A 160 5.38 -10.89 -0.46
CA VAL A 160 5.67 -10.23 -1.75
C VAL A 160 4.79 -9.01 -1.91
N ASP A 161 5.31 -7.98 -2.56
CA ASP A 161 4.53 -6.77 -2.80
C ASP A 161 3.35 -7.10 -3.75
N PRO A 162 2.22 -6.39 -3.63
CA PRO A 162 0.96 -6.82 -4.27
C PRO A 162 1.03 -6.95 -5.79
N ASP A 163 1.82 -6.10 -6.44
CA ASP A 163 2.08 -6.11 -7.89
C ASP A 163 2.94 -7.32 -8.34
N GLN A 164 3.65 -7.96 -7.42
CA GLN A 164 4.50 -9.12 -7.69
C GLN A 164 3.85 -10.47 -7.34
N TYR A 165 2.65 -10.44 -6.76
CA TYR A 165 2.03 -11.63 -6.16
C TYR A 165 1.85 -12.80 -7.14
N ASP A 166 1.26 -12.53 -8.31
CA ASP A 166 0.92 -13.58 -9.28
C ASP A 166 2.19 -14.22 -9.87
N ALA A 167 3.21 -13.42 -10.14
CA ALA A 167 4.50 -13.91 -10.62
C ALA A 167 5.19 -14.80 -9.57
N ALA A 168 5.22 -14.35 -8.31
CA ALA A 168 5.81 -15.10 -7.21
C ALA A 168 5.06 -16.42 -6.94
N LEU A 169 3.73 -16.41 -7.04
CA LEU A 169 2.91 -17.62 -6.87
C LEU A 169 3.18 -18.63 -7.99
N ALA A 170 3.27 -18.17 -9.23
CA ALA A 170 3.61 -19.03 -10.36
C ALA A 170 4.99 -19.68 -10.17
N GLU A 171 5.98 -18.92 -9.70
CA GLU A 171 7.31 -19.46 -9.46
C GLU A 171 7.35 -20.44 -8.28
N TYR A 172 6.67 -20.12 -7.17
CA TYR A 172 6.52 -21.03 -6.05
C TYR A 172 5.93 -22.37 -6.50
N ASN A 173 4.84 -22.35 -7.27
CA ASN A 173 4.19 -23.56 -7.79
C ASN A 173 5.10 -24.38 -8.70
N LYS A 174 5.90 -23.73 -9.55
CA LYS A 174 6.91 -24.41 -10.39
C LYS A 174 7.98 -25.11 -9.54
N ARG A 175 8.47 -24.47 -8.48
CA ARG A 175 9.44 -25.08 -7.56
C ARG A 175 8.86 -26.31 -6.86
N GLN A 176 7.62 -26.25 -6.39
CA GLN A 176 6.96 -27.42 -5.78
C GLN A 176 6.80 -28.58 -6.77
N ALA A 177 6.46 -28.31 -8.03
CA ALA A 177 6.33 -29.34 -9.06
C ALA A 177 7.68 -30.01 -9.42
N SER A 178 8.80 -29.30 -9.26
CA SER A 178 10.15 -29.83 -9.54
C SER A 178 10.71 -30.75 -8.43
N GLY A 179 9.99 -30.92 -7.31
CA GLY A 179 10.46 -31.72 -6.18
C GLY A 179 11.61 -31.08 -5.38
N ASN A 180 12.06 -29.88 -5.76
CA ASN A 180 13.03 -29.10 -4.99
C ASN A 180 12.33 -28.35 -3.84
N SER A 181 11.82 -29.11 -2.88
CA SER A 181 11.13 -28.61 -1.68
C SER A 181 12.09 -28.36 -0.51
N SER A 182 13.40 -28.49 -0.73
CA SER A 182 14.42 -28.36 0.31
C SER A 182 14.45 -26.93 0.85
N GLY A 183 13.72 -26.68 1.94
CA GLY A 183 13.76 -25.48 2.77
C GLY A 183 15.06 -25.31 3.56
N GLY A 184 16.20 -25.69 2.97
CA GLY A 184 17.54 -25.56 3.54
C GLY A 184 18.29 -24.34 3.00
N ASP A 185 18.14 -24.06 1.71
CA ASP A 185 18.72 -22.88 1.08
C ASP A 185 17.64 -21.83 0.96
N ASN A 186 17.41 -21.12 2.06
CA ASN A 186 16.65 -19.89 2.01
C ASN A 186 17.46 -18.92 1.14
N GLY A 187 17.26 -18.94 -0.18
CA GLY A 187 17.86 -17.98 -1.14
C GLY A 187 17.53 -16.51 -0.83
N TRP A 188 16.81 -16.27 0.26
CA TRP A 188 16.87 -15.09 1.09
C TRP A 188 18.24 -14.95 1.76
N ASP A 189 19.24 -14.49 1.01
CA ASP A 189 20.25 -13.65 1.63
C ASP A 189 19.51 -12.51 2.34
N SER A 190 19.93 -12.23 3.58
CA SER A 190 19.27 -11.30 4.51
C SER A 190 19.11 -9.86 4.02
N ASP A 191 19.52 -9.56 2.79
CA ASP A 191 19.45 -8.26 2.13
C ASP A 191 18.38 -8.14 1.02
N GLY A 192 17.65 -9.22 0.68
CA GLY A 192 16.64 -9.21 -0.39
C GLY A 192 17.20 -9.03 -1.80
N SER A 193 18.53 -9.11 -1.99
CA SER A 193 19.20 -8.79 -3.24
C SER A 193 19.08 -9.89 -4.30
N ASN A 194 18.93 -11.16 -3.89
CA ASN A 194 18.86 -12.29 -4.83
C ASN A 194 17.61 -12.22 -5.72
N TRP A 195 16.44 -11.89 -5.14
CA TRP A 195 15.22 -11.68 -5.92
C TRP A 195 15.28 -10.44 -6.82
N GLN A 196 15.87 -9.34 -6.35
CA GLN A 196 16.08 -8.14 -7.18
C GLN A 196 17.04 -8.38 -8.35
N GLN A 197 18.00 -9.32 -8.20
CA GLN A 197 18.88 -9.75 -9.29
C GLN A 197 18.18 -10.65 -10.31
N MET A 198 17.24 -11.50 -9.87
CA MET A 198 16.42 -12.32 -10.77
C MET A 198 15.35 -11.53 -11.55
N GLN A 199 15.12 -10.26 -11.17
CA GLN A 199 14.14 -9.34 -11.78
C GLN A 199 14.77 -8.32 -12.75
N ARG A 200 16.07 -8.43 -13.07
CA ARG A 200 16.74 -7.63 -14.12
C ARG A 200 16.86 -8.37 -15.45
#